data_AF-A0A7C3BQI3-F1
#
_entry.id   AF-A0A7C3BQI3-F1
#
_cell.length_a   1.000
_cell.length_b   1.000
_cell.length_c   1.000
_cell.angle_alpha   90.00
_cell.angle_beta   90.00
_cell.angle_gamma   90.00
#
_symmetry.space_group_name_H-M   'P 1'
#
loop_
_entity.id
_entity.type
_entity.pdbx_description
1 polymer ?
#
loop_
_entity_poly.entity_id
_entity_poly.type
_entity_poly.pdbx_seq_one_letter_code
_entity_poly.pdbx_strand_id
1 'polypeptide(L)'
;YGMAAFCEESVAHLQLIPLSERAEERAEHQHAALWTSQTALDIYEQFGFVQIVECTSEELFYRHFQSLQANGRDAEAAEYLQRAHAEMMRKYALIPEDSHFRQTYLENLPLHRQIAAAFSQTTGTQKCADGPIL
;
A
#
# COMPACT_ATOMS: atom_id res chain seq x y z
N TYR A 1 5.81 -14.77 -10.85
CA TYR A 1 6.89 -14.43 -9.91
C TYR A 1 7.41 -12.99 -10.04
N GLY A 2 7.58 -12.42 -11.24
CA GLY A 2 8.11 -11.05 -11.40
C GLY A 2 7.41 -9.97 -10.56
N MET A 3 6.08 -9.98 -10.49
CA MET A 3 5.32 -9.02 -9.66
C MET A 3 5.72 -9.07 -8.17
N ALA A 4 5.79 -10.27 -7.58
CA ALA A 4 6.19 -10.42 -6.18
C ALA A 4 7.63 -9.95 -5.95
N ALA A 5 8.55 -10.29 -6.87
CA ALA A 5 9.95 -9.86 -6.78
C ALA A 5 10.08 -8.32 -6.78
N PHE A 6 9.42 -7.63 -7.72
CA PHE A 6 9.43 -6.17 -7.76
C PHE A 6 8.73 -5.54 -6.55
N CYS A 7 7.68 -6.18 -6.02
CA CYS A 7 7.03 -5.74 -4.80
C CYS A 7 8.00 -5.83 -3.60
N GLU A 8 8.71 -6.94 -3.43
CA GLU A 8 9.73 -7.11 -2.39
C GLU A 8 10.90 -6.12 -2.55
N GLU A 9 11.36 -5.90 -3.78
CA GLU A 9 12.42 -4.92 -4.09
C GLU A 9 12.01 -3.50 -3.69
N SER A 10 10.75 -3.12 -3.95
CA SER A 10 10.22 -1.83 -3.53
C SER A 10 10.25 -1.66 -2.01
N VAL A 11 9.91 -2.72 -1.27
CA VAL A 11 9.95 -2.73 0.20
C VAL A 11 11.38 -2.58 0.70
N ALA A 12 12.34 -3.28 0.08
CA ALA A 12 13.75 -3.16 0.45
C ALA A 12 14.24 -1.72 0.30
N HIS A 13 13.93 -1.06 -0.83
CA HIS A 13 14.29 0.34 -1.03
C HIS A 13 13.60 1.27 -0.01
N LEU A 14 12.31 1.07 0.27
CA LEU A 14 11.59 1.84 1.29
C LEU A 14 12.23 1.74 2.67
N GLN A 15 12.75 0.56 3.03
CA GLN A 15 13.45 0.34 4.29
C GLN A 15 14.86 0.95 4.33
N LEU A 16 15.51 1.11 3.18
CA LEU A 16 16.84 1.72 3.07
C LEU A 16 16.80 3.25 3.12
N ILE A 17 15.74 3.91 2.63
CA ILE A 17 15.59 5.38 2.66
C ILE A 17 15.91 5.99 4.04
N PRO A 18 15.32 5.53 5.17
CA PRO A 18 15.63 6.10 6.48
C PRO A 18 17.03 5.74 7.01
N LEU A 19 17.70 4.74 6.43
CA LEU A 19 19.03 4.28 6.83
C LEU A 19 20.16 4.98 6.05
N SER A 20 19.88 5.52 4.87
CA SER A 20 20.87 6.19 4.04
C SER A 20 21.23 7.57 4.58
N GLU A 21 22.51 7.77 4.89
CA GLU A 21 23.03 9.02 5.47
C GLU A 21 23.19 10.13 4.40
N ARG A 22 23.48 9.75 3.17
CA ARG A 22 23.70 10.68 2.05
C ARG A 22 22.39 11.01 1.33
N ALA A 23 22.21 12.28 0.98
CA ALA A 23 21.01 12.73 0.28
C ALA A 23 20.85 12.09 -1.10
N GLU A 24 21.96 11.91 -1.83
CA GLU A 24 21.97 11.26 -3.15
C GLU A 24 21.49 9.80 -3.05
N GLU A 25 22.01 9.06 -2.09
CA GLU A 25 21.64 7.65 -1.86
C GLU A 25 20.17 7.50 -1.45
N ARG A 26 19.67 8.41 -0.59
CA ARG A 26 18.24 8.48 -0.28
C ARG A 26 17.39 8.71 -1.53
N ALA A 27 17.80 9.64 -2.40
CA ALA A 27 17.09 9.92 -3.64
C ALA A 27 17.10 8.72 -4.59
N GLU A 28 18.23 8.01 -4.70
CA GLU A 28 18.32 6.76 -5.48
C GLU A 28 17.33 5.72 -4.97
N HIS A 29 17.24 5.49 -3.66
CA HIS A 29 16.28 4.55 -3.09
C HIS A 29 14.83 5.01 -3.22
N GLN A 30 14.54 6.32 -3.11
CA GLN A 30 13.20 6.86 -3.38
C GLN A 30 12.77 6.55 -4.82
N HIS A 31 13.63 6.86 -5.80
CA HIS A 31 13.34 6.60 -7.21
C HIS A 31 13.20 5.11 -7.50
N ALA A 32 14.08 4.28 -6.94
CA ALA A 32 14.03 2.83 -7.13
C ALA A 32 12.78 2.20 -6.51
N ALA A 33 12.37 2.62 -5.31
CA ALA A 33 11.11 2.18 -4.68
C ALA A 33 9.88 2.50 -5.54
N LEU A 34 9.85 3.69 -6.14
CA LEU A 34 8.76 4.09 -7.04
C LEU A 34 8.78 3.27 -8.33
N TRP A 35 9.94 3.15 -8.98
CA TRP A 35 10.07 2.41 -10.23
C TRP A 35 9.70 0.92 -10.09
N THR A 36 10.21 0.26 -9.05
CA THR A 36 9.93 -1.16 -8.79
C THR A 36 8.46 -1.39 -8.44
N SER A 37 7.88 -0.57 -7.55
CA SER A 37 6.45 -0.70 -7.21
C SER A 37 5.53 -0.43 -8.42
N GLN A 38 5.87 0.54 -9.28
CA GLN A 38 5.15 0.77 -10.53
C GLN A 38 5.26 -0.44 -11.47
N THR A 39 6.46 -1.01 -11.60
CA THR A 39 6.67 -2.19 -12.45
C THR A 39 5.84 -3.38 -11.95
N ALA A 40 5.75 -3.58 -10.63
CA ALA A 40 4.88 -4.61 -10.05
C ALA A 40 3.40 -4.35 -10.39
N LEU A 41 2.96 -3.09 -10.31
CA LEU A 41 1.60 -2.69 -10.65
C LEU A 41 1.28 -2.89 -12.13
N ASP A 42 2.18 -2.52 -13.02
CA ASP A 42 2.02 -2.69 -14.47
C ASP A 42 1.85 -4.18 -14.82
N ILE A 43 2.63 -5.06 -14.17
CA ILE A 43 2.48 -6.52 -14.33
C ILE A 43 1.10 -6.96 -13.83
N TYR A 44 0.67 -6.51 -12.65
CA TYR A 44 -0.63 -6.85 -12.10
C TYR A 44 -1.80 -6.47 -13.03
N GLU A 45 -1.73 -5.27 -13.61
CA GLU A 45 -2.73 -4.74 -14.54
C GLU A 45 -2.69 -5.48 -15.89
N GLN A 46 -1.50 -5.80 -16.40
CA GLN A 46 -1.33 -6.54 -17.65
C GLN A 46 -1.94 -7.95 -17.59
N PHE A 47 -1.80 -8.63 -16.45
CA PHE A 47 -2.35 -9.98 -16.26
C PHE A 47 -3.83 -10.00 -15.84
N GLY A 48 -4.53 -8.87 -15.91
CA GLY A 48 -5.97 -8.80 -15.65
C GLY A 48 -6.32 -9.06 -14.18
N PHE A 49 -5.49 -8.57 -13.25
CA PHE A 49 -5.77 -8.57 -11.81
C PHE A 49 -5.74 -9.96 -11.13
N VAL A 50 -5.11 -10.96 -11.77
CA VAL A 50 -4.95 -12.31 -11.20
C VAL A 50 -4.07 -12.25 -9.96
N GLN A 51 -4.60 -12.74 -8.83
CA GLN A 51 -3.84 -12.83 -7.58
C GLN A 51 -2.84 -13.98 -7.64
N ILE A 52 -1.58 -13.67 -7.33
CA ILE A 52 -0.58 -14.69 -7.01
C ILE A 52 -0.50 -14.83 -5.49
N VAL A 53 -0.26 -16.05 -5.00
CA VAL A 53 -0.29 -16.35 -3.56
C VAL A 53 0.79 -15.55 -2.81
N GLU A 54 1.88 -15.23 -3.49
CA GLU A 54 3.07 -14.57 -2.95
C GLU A 54 2.93 -13.04 -2.85
N CYS A 55 1.95 -12.43 -3.53
CA CYS A 55 1.76 -10.98 -3.49
C CYS A 55 0.29 -10.62 -3.74
N THR A 56 -0.36 -10.13 -2.68
CA THR A 56 -1.77 -9.74 -2.74
C THR A 56 -1.93 -8.36 -3.37
N SER A 57 -3.11 -8.10 -3.95
CA SER A 57 -3.47 -6.79 -4.50
C SER A 57 -3.41 -5.66 -3.46
N GLU A 58 -3.81 -5.94 -2.23
CA GLU A 58 -3.77 -4.99 -1.10
C GLU A 58 -2.34 -4.61 -0.77
N GLU A 59 -1.45 -5.61 -0.73
CA GLU A 59 -0.03 -5.37 -0.52
C GLU A 59 0.56 -4.52 -1.64
N LEU A 60 0.31 -4.90 -2.89
CA LEU A 60 0.80 -4.19 -4.06
C LEU A 60 0.39 -2.72 -4.05
N PHE A 61 -0.90 -2.44 -3.86
CA PHE A 61 -1.40 -1.07 -3.79
C PHE A 61 -0.81 -0.31 -2.60
N TYR A 62 -0.68 -0.97 -1.44
CA TYR A 62 -0.11 -0.34 -0.25
C TYR A 62 1.38 -0.01 -0.42
N ARG A 63 2.18 -0.90 -1.02
CA ARG A 63 3.60 -0.62 -1.30
C ARG A 63 3.76 0.51 -2.29
N HIS A 64 2.94 0.53 -3.33
CA HIS A 64 2.96 1.62 -4.31
C HIS A 64 2.56 2.97 -3.67
N PHE A 65 1.56 2.98 -2.78
CA PHE A 65 1.25 4.14 -1.94
C PHE A 65 2.47 4.63 -1.15
N GLN A 66 3.17 3.74 -0.43
CA GLN A 66 4.35 4.10 0.34
C GLN A 66 5.46 4.68 -0.54
N SER A 67 5.69 4.11 -1.73
CA SER A 67 6.65 4.61 -2.69
C SER A 67 6.29 5.99 -3.24
N LEU A 68 5.01 6.25 -3.53
CA LEU A 68 4.54 7.57 -3.95
C LEU A 68 4.76 8.62 -2.85
N GLN A 69 4.40 8.31 -1.60
CA GLN A 69 4.65 9.21 -0.46
C GLN A 69 6.13 9.49 -0.26
N ALA A 70 6.98 8.47 -0.35
CA ALA A 70 8.42 8.63 -0.24
C ALA A 70 9.00 9.56 -1.31
N ASN A 71 8.29 9.74 -2.44
CA ASN A 71 8.64 10.64 -3.54
C ASN A 71 7.83 11.95 -3.53
N GLY A 72 7.11 12.26 -2.44
CA GLY A 72 6.34 13.50 -2.30
C GLY A 72 5.10 13.59 -3.19
N ARG A 73 4.59 12.45 -3.70
CA ARG A 73 3.41 12.38 -4.58
C ARG A 73 2.14 12.04 -3.79
N ASP A 74 1.87 12.79 -2.72
CA ASP A 74 0.84 12.44 -1.72
C ASP A 74 -0.58 12.35 -2.28
N ALA A 75 -0.94 13.22 -3.23
CA ALA A 75 -2.26 13.21 -3.85
C ALA A 75 -2.53 11.89 -4.60
N GLU A 76 -1.57 11.45 -5.40
CA GLU A 76 -1.65 10.17 -6.12
C GLU A 76 -1.56 8.99 -5.15
N ALA A 77 -0.72 9.12 -4.11
CA ALA A 77 -0.59 8.09 -3.08
C ALA A 77 -1.95 7.80 -2.41
N ALA A 78 -2.73 8.83 -2.09
CA ALA A 78 -4.03 8.68 -1.44
C ALA A 78 -4.99 7.78 -2.22
N GLU A 79 -4.97 7.83 -3.55
CA GLU A 79 -5.79 6.97 -4.42
C GLU A 79 -5.43 5.48 -4.24
N TYR A 80 -4.14 5.17 -4.18
CA TYR A 80 -3.66 3.80 -3.99
C TYR A 80 -3.91 3.27 -2.59
N LEU A 81 -3.83 4.13 -1.57
CA LEU A 81 -4.23 3.76 -0.21
C LEU A 81 -5.73 3.43 -0.15
N GLN A 82 -6.57 4.20 -0.83
CA GLN A 82 -7.99 3.91 -0.95
C GLN A 82 -8.24 2.57 -1.66
N ARG A 83 -7.52 2.27 -2.75
CA ARG A 83 -7.60 0.97 -3.44
C ARG A 83 -7.19 -0.19 -2.53
N ALA A 84 -6.08 -0.05 -1.80
CA ALA A 84 -5.60 -1.06 -0.86
C ALA A 84 -6.65 -1.38 0.22
N HIS A 85 -7.21 -0.33 0.84
CA HIS A 85 -8.26 -0.48 1.85
C HIS A 85 -9.56 -1.06 1.26
N ALA A 86 -9.96 -0.63 0.06
CA ALA A 86 -11.16 -1.14 -0.58
C ALA A 86 -11.06 -2.64 -0.89
N GLU A 87 -9.93 -3.11 -1.43
CA GLU A 87 -9.73 -4.55 -1.69
C GLU A 87 -9.68 -5.36 -0.39
N MET A 88 -9.03 -4.85 0.66
CA MET A 88 -9.03 -5.46 1.99
C MET A 88 -10.47 -5.62 2.52
N MET A 89 -11.28 -4.56 2.45
CA MET A 89 -12.67 -4.60 2.92
C MET A 89 -13.57 -5.45 2.02
N ARG A 90 -13.29 -5.51 0.71
CA ARG A 90 -14.00 -6.39 -0.24
C ARG A 90 -13.81 -7.85 0.16
N LYS A 91 -12.59 -8.27 0.49
CA LYS A 91 -12.31 -9.64 0.96
C LYS A 91 -12.88 -9.91 2.34
N TYR A 92 -12.78 -8.96 3.27
CA TYR A 92 -13.42 -9.05 4.58
C TYR A 92 -14.94 -9.32 4.47
N ALA A 93 -15.62 -8.66 3.54
CA ALA A 93 -17.05 -8.84 3.31
C ALA A 93 -17.44 -10.25 2.84
N LEU A 94 -16.49 -11.03 2.30
CA LEU A 94 -16.71 -12.42 1.91
C LEU A 94 -16.61 -13.40 3.09
N ILE A 95 -16.13 -12.95 4.25
CA ILE A 95 -16.01 -13.78 5.44
C ILE A 95 -17.37 -13.78 6.18
N PRO A 96 -17.95 -14.97 6.48
CA PRO A 96 -19.20 -15.05 7.23
C PRO A 96 -19.16 -14.28 8.55
N GLU A 97 -20.27 -13.63 8.93
CA GLU A 97 -20.36 -12.75 10.10
C GLU A 97 -20.06 -13.45 11.42
N ASP A 98 -20.41 -14.74 11.52
CA ASP A 98 -20.23 -15.61 12.66
C ASP A 98 -18.86 -16.30 12.69
N SER A 99 -18.02 -16.08 11.67
CA SER A 99 -16.71 -16.71 11.59
C SER A 99 -15.69 -16.00 12.47
N HIS A 100 -14.96 -16.78 13.30
CA HIS A 100 -13.79 -16.27 14.03
C HIS A 100 -12.74 -15.64 13.10
N PHE A 101 -12.66 -16.10 11.84
CA PHE A 101 -11.71 -15.57 10.87
C PHE A 101 -11.96 -14.10 10.53
N ARG A 102 -13.19 -13.62 10.69
CA ARG A 102 -13.58 -12.24 10.38
C ARG A 102 -12.81 -11.25 11.24
N GLN A 103 -12.76 -11.49 12.54
CA GLN A 103 -11.97 -10.66 13.46
C GLN A 103 -10.47 -10.78 13.16
N THR A 104 -9.97 -12.01 13.03
CA THR A 104 -8.53 -12.22 12.82
C THR A 104 -8.01 -11.65 11.51
N TYR A 105 -8.86 -11.54 10.49
CA TYR A 105 -8.48 -10.99 9.19
C TYR A 105 -8.00 -9.55 9.33
N LEU A 106 -8.69 -8.71 10.10
CA LEU A 106 -8.29 -7.31 10.29
C LEU A 106 -7.20 -7.16 11.36
N GLU A 107 -7.22 -7.99 12.40
CA GLU A 107 -6.40 -7.78 13.60
C GLU A 107 -5.04 -8.50 13.55
N ASN A 108 -4.99 -9.71 12.99
CA ASN A 108 -3.79 -10.55 13.09
C ASN A 108 -2.80 -10.33 11.95
N LEU A 109 -3.25 -9.78 10.82
CA LEU A 109 -2.41 -9.55 9.65
C LEU A 109 -1.72 -8.17 9.76
N PRO A 110 -0.37 -8.10 9.88
CA PRO A 110 0.33 -6.83 10.02
C PRO A 110 0.03 -5.83 8.89
N LEU A 111 -0.06 -6.32 7.65
CA LEU A 111 -0.39 -5.50 6.49
C LEU A 111 -1.75 -4.81 6.64
N HIS A 112 -2.78 -5.51 7.08
CA HIS A 112 -4.13 -4.94 7.22
C HIS A 112 -4.19 -3.88 8.31
N ARG A 113 -3.47 -4.10 9.42
CA ARG A 113 -3.30 -3.06 10.46
C ARG A 113 -2.59 -1.81 9.92
N GLN A 114 -1.55 -2.00 9.10
CA GLN A 114 -0.84 -0.89 8.46
C GLN A 114 -1.75 -0.10 7.51
N ILE A 115 -2.49 -0.80 6.64
CA ILE A 115 -3.45 -0.18 5.71
C ILE A 115 -4.54 0.58 6.47
N ALA A 116 -5.16 -0.03 7.49
CA ALA A 116 -6.21 0.59 8.29
C ALA A 116 -5.71 1.83 9.06
N ALA A 117 -4.51 1.76 9.62
CA ALA A 117 -3.90 2.88 10.33
C ALA A 117 -3.61 4.05 9.37
N ALA A 118 -2.98 3.78 8.22
CA ALA A 118 -2.70 4.79 7.21
C ALA A 118 -3.99 5.42 6.67
N PHE A 119 -5.00 4.61 6.34
CA PHE A 119 -6.28 5.11 5.80
C PHE A 119 -7.02 6.01 6.80
N SER A 120 -7.00 5.64 8.09
CA SER A 120 -7.61 6.45 9.16
C SER A 120 -6.90 7.80 9.33
N GLN A 121 -5.57 7.85 9.20
CA GLN A 121 -4.80 9.09 9.28
C GLN A 121 -5.07 10.03 8.10
N THR A 122 -5.12 9.48 6.88
CA THR A 122 -5.39 10.26 5.65
C THR A 122 -6.82 10.80 5.65
N THR A 123 -7.81 9.98 5.99
CA THR A 123 -9.22 10.43 6.05
C THR A 123 -9.50 11.39 7.21
N GLY A 124 -8.78 11.25 8.34
CA GLY A 124 -8.79 12.23 9.42
C GLY A 124 -8.22 13.58 8.99
N THR A 125 -7.11 13.58 8.23
CA THR A 125 -6.50 14.79 7.67
C THR A 125 -7.43 15.47 6.65
N GLN A 126 -8.09 14.69 5.79
CA GLN A 126 -9.07 15.20 4.82
C GLN A 126 -10.25 15.89 5.51
N LYS A 127 -10.82 15.28 6.56
CA LYS A 127 -11.94 15.87 7.33
C LYS A 127 -11.56 17.16 8.06
N CYS A 128 -10.31 17.30 8.51
CA CYS A 128 -9.84 18.55 9.11
C CYS A 128 -9.63 19.67 8.08
N ALA A 129 -9.28 19.33 6.83
CA ALA A 129 -9.10 20.30 5.75
C ALA A 129 -10.43 20.84 5.20
N ASP A 130 -11.50 20.04 5.23
CA ASP A 130 -12.80 20.42 4.66
C ASP A 130 -13.70 21.25 5.60
N GLY A 131 -13.33 21.43 6.87
CA GLY A 131 -14.07 22.27 7.84
C GLY A 131 -15.52 21.80 8.13
N PRO A 132 -16.14 22.23 9.24
CA PRO A 132 -17.53 21.87 9.49
C PRO A 132 -18.41 22.62 8.49
N ILE A 133 -19.13 21.89 7.65
CA ILE A 133 -20.31 22.42 6.95
C ILE A 133 -21.34 22.70 8.04
N LEU A 134 -21.45 23.98 8.43
CA LEU A 134 -22.53 24.49 9.28
C LEU A 134 -23.89 24.39 8.57
#